data_AF-A0A3D6CQQ3-F1
#
_entry.id   AF-A0A3D6CQQ3-F1
#
_cell.length_a   1.000
_cell.length_b   1.000
_cell.length_c   1.000
_cell.angle_alpha   90.00
_cell.angle_beta   90.00
_cell.angle_gamma   90.00
#
_symmetry.space_group_name_H-M   'P 1'
#
loop_
_entity.id
_entity.type
_entity.pdbx_description
1 polymer ?
#
loop_
_entity_poly.entity_id
_entity_poly.type
_entity_poly.pdbx_seq_one_letter_code
_entity_poly.pdbx_strand_id
1 'polypeptide(L)'
;VREDTDEATGMTQKIVSDWRSAPKGNDLKPEVIIMDPTTGDPVRSDAGNPISYPMSVDAILSVEDGQDIRPGDVVARIPREGAKTK
;
A
#
# COMPACT_ATOMS: atom_id res chain seq x y z
N VAL A 1 6.55 7.20 1.85
CA VAL A 1 5.90 6.44 2.94
C VAL A 1 6.40 7.00 4.26
N ARG A 2 5.55 7.03 5.28
CA ARG A 2 5.86 7.45 6.64
C ARG A 2 5.70 6.25 7.55
N GLU A 3 6.60 6.09 8.50
CA GLU A 3 6.44 5.10 9.57
C GLU A 3 5.74 5.76 10.75
N ASP A 4 4.72 5.09 11.28
CA ASP A 4 3.97 5.54 12.44
C ASP A 4 3.89 4.37 13.43
N THR A 5 4.40 4.57 14.65
CA THR A 5 4.34 3.55 15.69
C THR A 5 3.06 3.76 16.49
N ASP A 6 2.17 2.77 16.43
CA ASP A 6 0.95 2.77 17.22
C ASP A 6 1.31 2.61 18.71
N GLU A 7 1.02 3.63 19.52
CA GLU A 7 1.38 3.65 20.95
C GLU A 7 0.63 2.60 21.79
N ALA A 8 -0.53 2.13 21.33
CA ALA A 8 -1.34 1.15 22.06
C ALA A 8 -0.82 -0.28 21.86
N THR A 9 -0.31 -0.59 20.67
CA THR A 9 0.18 -1.92 20.30
C THR A 9 1.70 -2.03 20.24
N GLY A 10 2.41 -0.91 20.16
CA GLY A 10 3.85 -0.83 19.94
C GLY A 10 4.29 -1.25 18.53
N MET A 11 3.35 -1.47 17.60
CA MET A 11 3.64 -1.92 16.24
C MET A 11 3.89 -0.71 15.32
N THR A 12 4.98 -0.74 14.55
CA THR A 12 5.25 0.24 13.49
C THR A 12 4.44 -0.12 12.24
N GLN A 13 3.72 0.87 11.71
CA GLN A 13 2.92 0.76 10.51
C GLN A 13 3.48 1.69 9.44
N LYS A 14 3.51 1.23 8.19
CA LYS A 14 3.89 2.06 7.04
C LYS A 14 2.66 2.71 6.44
N ILE A 15 2.59 4.03 6.48
CA ILE A 15 1.49 4.84 5.97
C ILE A 15 1.92 5.52 4.67
N VAL A 16 1.03 5.50 3.68
CA VAL A 16 1.23 6.24 2.43
C VAL A 16 1.07 7.74 2.71
N SER A 17 2.21 8.43 2.72
CA SER A 17 2.27 9.88 2.91
C SER A 17 1.61 10.61 1.73
N ASP A 18 1.14 11.83 1.98
CA ASP A 18 0.70 12.70 0.89
C ASP A 18 1.87 12.99 -0.04
N TRP A 19 1.82 12.39 -1.21
CA TRP A 19 2.84 12.54 -2.23
C TRP A 19 2.66 13.86 -2.98
N ARG A 20 1.47 14.48 -2.98
CA ARG A 20 1.20 15.75 -3.67
C ARG A 20 1.86 16.94 -2.96
N SER A 21 2.07 16.83 -1.65
CA SER A 21 2.77 17.84 -0.87
C SER A 21 4.28 17.87 -1.12
N ALA A 22 4.85 16.83 -1.77
CA ALA A 22 6.27 16.82 -2.14
C ALA A 22 6.52 17.63 -3.42
N PRO A 23 7.71 18.29 -3.56
CA PRO A 23 8.11 18.90 -4.82
C PRO A 23 8.15 17.86 -5.95
N LYS A 24 7.49 18.16 -7.10
CA LYS A 24 7.24 17.20 -8.21
C LYS A 24 6.41 15.98 -7.82
N GLY A 25 5.69 16.09 -6.70
CA GLY A 25 4.78 15.08 -6.22
C GLY A 25 3.73 14.67 -7.23
N ASN A 26 3.21 15.61 -8.02
CA ASN A 26 2.11 15.40 -8.95
C ASN A 26 2.28 14.22 -9.95
N ASP A 27 3.51 13.78 -10.21
CA ASP A 27 3.81 12.64 -11.08
C ASP A 27 3.94 11.30 -10.33
N LEU A 28 3.95 11.31 -9.00
CA LEU A 28 4.03 10.13 -8.16
C LEU A 28 2.69 9.40 -8.11
N LYS A 29 2.73 8.09 -8.39
CA LYS A 29 1.58 7.19 -8.28
C LYS A 29 1.96 6.06 -7.35
N PRO A 30 1.71 6.16 -6.03
CA PRO A 30 2.00 5.07 -5.13
C PRO A 30 1.09 3.89 -5.48
N GLU A 31 1.71 2.75 -5.77
CA GLU A 31 1.02 1.50 -6.09
C GLU A 31 1.82 0.31 -5.56
N VAL A 32 1.13 -0.78 -5.25
CA VAL A 32 1.73 -2.07 -4.91
C VAL A 32 1.54 -2.99 -6.10
N ILE A 33 2.62 -3.50 -6.66
CA ILE A 33 2.60 -4.44 -7.79
C ILE A 33 3.01 -5.81 -7.29
N ILE A 34 2.32 -6.85 -7.75
CA ILE A 34 2.68 -8.21 -7.39
C ILE A 34 3.71 -8.71 -8.38
N MET A 35 4.90 -9.03 -7.90
CA MET A 35 6.00 -9.55 -8.72
C MET A 35 6.13 -11.06 -8.54
N ASP A 36 6.48 -11.75 -9.62
CA ASP A 36 6.89 -13.14 -9.57
C ASP A 36 8.34 -13.20 -9.05
N PRO A 37 8.61 -13.88 -7.93
CA PRO A 37 9.92 -13.91 -7.31
C PRO A 37 10.98 -14.65 -8.14
N THR A 38 10.56 -15.48 -9.11
CA THR A 38 11.45 -16.27 -9.96
C THR A 38 11.83 -15.54 -11.24
N THR A 39 10.85 -14.89 -11.88
CA THR A 39 11.06 -14.21 -13.17
C THR A 39 11.39 -12.73 -13.00
N GLY A 40 10.99 -12.11 -11.88
CA GLY A 40 11.07 -10.67 -11.66
C GLY A 40 10.03 -9.88 -12.44
N ASP A 41 9.12 -10.55 -13.14
CA ASP A 41 8.05 -9.92 -13.91
C ASP A 41 6.79 -9.70 -13.05
N PRO A 42 5.96 -8.68 -13.35
CA PRO A 42 4.66 -8.53 -12.70
C PRO A 42 3.77 -9.74 -12.98
N VAL A 43 3.16 -10.29 -11.93
CA VAL A 43 2.11 -11.29 -12.05
C VAL A 43 0.94 -10.66 -12.82
N ARG A 44 0.41 -11.38 -13.80
CA ARG A 44 -0.68 -10.92 -14.65
C ARG A 44 -1.98 -11.62 -14.29
N SER A 45 -3.07 -10.87 -14.35
CA SER A 45 -4.44 -11.40 -14.29
C SER A 45 -4.78 -12.22 -15.53
N ASP A 46 -5.91 -12.94 -15.51
CA ASP A 46 -6.42 -13.70 -16.66
C ASP A 46 -6.65 -12.84 -17.91
N ALA A 47 -6.84 -11.52 -17.72
CA ALA A 47 -6.96 -10.54 -18.80
C ALA A 47 -5.60 -10.05 -19.35
N GLY A 48 -4.48 -10.57 -18.84
CA GLY A 48 -3.11 -10.24 -19.26
C GLY A 48 -2.53 -8.95 -18.67
N ASN A 49 -3.29 -8.21 -17.85
CA ASN A 49 -2.82 -6.99 -17.20
C ASN A 49 -2.05 -7.31 -15.90
N PRO A 50 -0.96 -6.58 -15.58
CA PRO A 50 -0.30 -6.67 -14.28
C PRO A 50 -1.28 -6.48 -13.12
N ILE A 51 -1.11 -7.26 -12.06
CA ILE A 51 -1.85 -7.09 -10.82
C ILE A 51 -1.17 -5.97 -10.04
N SER A 52 -1.72 -4.76 -10.15
CA SER A 52 -1.31 -3.61 -9.35
C SER A 52 -2.48 -3.05 -8.54
N TYR A 53 -2.17 -2.59 -7.34
CA TYR A 53 -3.10 -1.99 -6.40
C TYR A 53 -2.67 -0.54 -6.16
N PRO A 54 -3.34 0.44 -6.77
CA PRO A 54 -3.05 1.85 -6.50
C PRO A 54 -3.40 2.19 -5.05
N MET A 55 -2.54 2.97 -4.41
CA MET A 55 -2.66 3.32 -3.01
C MET A 55 -3.11 4.78 -2.84
N SER A 56 -4.00 4.98 -1.87
CA SER A 56 -4.45 6.32 -1.47
C SER A 56 -3.54 6.89 -0.39
N VAL A 57 -3.57 8.22 -0.23
CA VAL A 57 -2.99 8.89 0.94
C VAL A 57 -3.66 8.33 2.20
N ASP A 58 -2.89 8.20 3.28
CA ASP A 58 -3.30 7.62 4.57
C ASP A 58 -3.62 6.11 4.54
N ALA A 59 -3.38 5.43 3.41
CA ALA A 59 -3.44 3.98 3.37
C ALA A 59 -2.33 3.38 4.24
N ILE A 60 -2.72 2.47 5.14
CA ILE A 60 -1.82 1.72 6.01
C ILE A 60 -1.43 0.43 5.29
N LEU A 61 -0.16 0.31 4.92
CA LEU A 61 0.39 -0.91 4.32
C LEU A 61 0.41 -2.01 5.37
N SER A 62 -0.17 -3.17 5.02
CA SER A 62 -0.18 -4.37 5.86
C SER A 62 0.86 -5.39 5.43
N VAL A 63 1.63 -5.08 4.39
CA VAL A 63 2.68 -5.91 3.81
C VAL A 63 3.97 -5.12 3.67
N GLU A 64 5.08 -5.84 3.70
CA GLU A 64 6.43 -5.32 3.47
C GLU A 64 6.89 -5.53 2.01
N ASP A 65 7.92 -4.79 1.61
CA ASP A 65 8.54 -4.98 0.30
C ASP A 65 9.17 -6.38 0.19
N GLY A 66 8.89 -7.07 -0.90
CA GLY A 66 9.32 -8.45 -1.13
C GLY A 66 8.60 -9.51 -0.28
N GLN A 67 7.54 -9.16 0.46
CA GLN A 67 6.77 -10.14 1.21
C GLN A 67 5.95 -11.04 0.28
N ASP A 68 5.95 -12.35 0.56
CA ASP A 68 5.08 -13.31 -0.11
C ASP A 68 3.61 -13.05 0.24
N ILE A 69 2.77 -12.89 -0.80
CA ILE A 69 1.33 -12.70 -0.64
C ILE A 69 0.54 -13.78 -1.37
N ARG A 70 -0.64 -14.10 -0.85
CA ARG A 70 -1.57 -15.06 -1.44
C ARG A 70 -2.92 -14.40 -1.74
N PRO A 71 -3.70 -14.96 -2.68
CA PRO A 71 -5.07 -14.50 -2.90
C PRO A 71 -5.88 -14.54 -1.61
N GLY A 72 -6.48 -13.40 -1.25
CA GLY A 72 -7.21 -13.21 0.00
C GLY A 72 -6.44 -12.45 1.10
N ASP A 73 -5.13 -12.26 0.93
CA ASP A 73 -4.33 -11.47 1.86
C ASP A 73 -4.64 -9.96 1.75
N VAL A 74 -4.51 -9.25 2.87
CA VAL A 74 -4.75 -7.81 2.94
C VAL A 74 -3.45 -7.06 2.64
N VAL A 75 -3.40 -6.35 1.50
CA VAL A 75 -2.23 -5.56 1.07
C VAL A 75 -2.15 -4.22 1.80
N ALA A 76 -3.28 -3.52 1.92
CA ALA A 76 -3.36 -2.26 2.62
C ALA A 76 -4.75 -2.08 3.23
N ARG A 77 -4.82 -1.29 4.30
CA ARG A 77 -6.06 -0.89 4.97
C ARG A 77 -6.21 0.61 4.79
N ILE A 78 -7.34 1.03 4.22
CA ILE A 78 -7.70 2.44 4.13
C ILE A 78 -8.57 2.74 5.34
N PRO A 79 -8.06 3.43 6.37
CA PRO A 79 -8.88 3.86 7.48
C PRO A 79 -9.94 4.81 6.93
N ARG A 80 -11.20 4.40 7.03
CA ARG A 80 -12.30 5.35 6.93
C ARG A 80 -12.32 6.03 8.28
N GLU A 81 -12.18 7.36 8.33
CA GLU A 81 -12.46 8.08 9.57
C GLU A 81 -13.81 7.57 10.08
N GLY A 82 -13.79 6.96 11.27
CA GLY A 82 -15.02 6.66 11.99
C GLY A 82 -15.75 7.99 12.10
N ALA A 83 -16.98 8.04 11.62
CA ALA A 83 -17.83 9.21 11.70
C ALA A 83 -17.67 9.82 13.10
N LYS A 84 -16.97 10.96 13.21
CA LYS A 84 -17.06 11.79 14.39
C LYS A 84 -18.48 12.31 14.41
N THR A 85 -19.40 11.54 14.96
CA THR A 85 -20.62 12.11 15.52
C THR A 85 -20.16 12.90 16.73
N LYS A 86 -20.22 14.21 16.57
CA LYS A 86 -20.11 15.22 17.62
C LYS A 86 -21.02 14.89 18.80
#